data_AF-A0A846S3V2-F1
#
_entry.id   AF-A0A846S3V2-F1
#
_cell.length_a   1.000
_cell.length_b   1.000
_cell.length_c   1.000
_cell.angle_alpha   90.00
_cell.angle_beta   90.00
_cell.angle_gamma   90.00
#
_symmetry.space_group_name_H-M   'P 1'
#
loop_
_entity.id
_entity.type
_entity.pdbx_description
1 polymer ?
#
loop_
_entity_poly.entity_id
_entity_poly.type
_entity_poly.pdbx_seq_one_letter_code
_entity_poly.pdbx_strand_id
1 'polypeptide(L)'
;MEITHIPAGSRAADDIDEILAEVVDFDMLVNRASGLGADFDPRFDEVRLQLLSPNDYFTHQTWIGRVDGAIVAKGIAYLTLRDNLDVADVWCSVHPERRG
;
A
#
# COMPACT_ATOMS: atom_id res chain seq x y z
N MET A 1 -0.46 -6.53 17.50
CA MET A 1 -0.23 -5.86 16.20
C MET A 1 0.52 -6.84 15.31
N GLU A 2 0.02 -7.03 14.10
CA GLU A 2 0.61 -7.91 13.08
C GLU A 2 1.07 -7.06 11.91
N ILE A 3 2.20 -7.39 11.30
CA ILE A 3 2.70 -6.70 10.10
C ILE A 3 2.86 -7.75 9.01
N THR A 4 2.11 -7.58 7.92
CA THR A 4 2.24 -8.38 6.71
C THR A 4 3.10 -7.65 5.69
N HIS A 5 4.17 -8.28 5.22
CA HIS A 5 4.99 -7.78 4.12
C HIS A 5 4.55 -8.42 2.80
N ILE A 6 4.33 -7.60 1.78
CA ILE A 6 3.88 -7.99 0.44
C ILE A 6 4.83 -7.33 -0.58
N PRO A 7 5.93 -8.00 -0.95
CA PRO A 7 6.70 -7.62 -2.13
C PRO A 7 5.82 -7.70 -3.39
N ALA A 8 6.00 -6.77 -4.33
CA ALA A 8 5.26 -6.81 -5.59
C ALA A 8 5.45 -8.15 -6.31
N GLY A 9 4.34 -8.77 -6.73
CA GLY A 9 4.34 -10.06 -7.44
C GLY A 9 4.71 -11.29 -6.59
N SER A 10 4.79 -11.13 -5.26
CA SER A 10 5.06 -12.26 -4.35
C SER A 10 3.83 -13.12 -4.03
N ARG A 11 2.62 -12.64 -4.34
CA ARG A 11 1.35 -13.31 -4.06
C ARG A 11 0.55 -13.54 -5.34
N ALA A 12 -0.35 -14.53 -5.30
CA ALA A 12 -1.25 -14.79 -6.41
C ALA A 12 -2.28 -13.66 -6.58
N ALA A 13 -2.86 -13.55 -7.77
CA ALA A 13 -3.92 -12.58 -8.05
C ALA A 13 -5.09 -12.68 -7.08
N ASP A 14 -5.55 -13.90 -6.83
CA ASP A 14 -6.69 -14.18 -5.94
C ASP A 14 -6.41 -13.72 -4.51
N ASP A 15 -5.19 -13.97 -3.98
CA ASP A 15 -4.78 -13.53 -2.64
C ASP A 15 -4.72 -11.99 -2.51
N ILE A 16 -4.38 -11.28 -3.60
CA ILE A 16 -4.36 -9.82 -3.63
C ILE A 16 -5.78 -9.27 -3.70
N ASP A 17 -6.64 -9.88 -4.49
CA ASP A 17 -8.02 -9.45 -4.67
C ASP A 17 -8.82 -9.57 -3.35
N GLU A 18 -8.48 -10.52 -2.48
CA GLU A 18 -9.04 -10.62 -1.12
C GLU A 18 -8.75 -9.41 -0.22
N ILE A 19 -7.55 -8.81 -0.33
CA ILE A 19 -7.14 -7.68 0.53
C ILE A 19 -7.32 -6.32 -0.14
N LEU A 20 -7.58 -6.28 -1.44
CA LEU A 20 -7.56 -5.07 -2.26
C LEU A 20 -8.57 -4.04 -1.77
N ALA A 21 -9.80 -4.47 -1.48
CA ALA A 21 -10.85 -3.58 -0.99
C ALA A 21 -10.48 -2.91 0.33
N GLU A 22 -9.91 -3.68 1.27
CA GLU A 22 -9.49 -3.14 2.57
C GLU A 22 -8.36 -2.11 2.44
N VAL A 23 -7.41 -2.36 1.53
CA VAL A 23 -6.30 -1.42 1.27
C VAL A 23 -6.83 -0.13 0.65
N VAL A 24 -7.73 -0.23 -0.33
CA VAL A 24 -8.36 0.94 -0.97
C VAL A 24 -9.18 1.75 0.04
N ASP A 25 -9.98 1.08 0.89
CA ASP A 25 -10.76 1.72 1.94
C ASP A 25 -9.86 2.45 2.95
N PHE A 26 -8.75 1.83 3.34
CA PHE A 26 -7.77 2.45 4.24
C PHE A 26 -7.12 3.69 3.61
N ASP A 27 -6.68 3.60 2.36
CA ASP A 27 -6.04 4.70 1.64
C ASP A 27 -7.03 5.87 1.40
N MET A 28 -8.29 5.59 1.03
CA MET A 28 -9.36 6.60 0.95
C MET A 28 -9.53 7.33 2.29
N LEU A 29 -9.63 6.57 3.38
CA LEU A 29 -9.81 7.11 4.73
C LEU A 29 -8.62 8.00 5.15
N VAL A 30 -7.39 7.61 4.82
CA VAL A 30 -6.19 8.41 5.05
C VAL A 30 -6.18 9.69 4.21
N ASN A 31 -6.52 9.60 2.93
CA ASN A 31 -6.51 10.75 2.01
C ASN A 31 -7.55 11.80 2.44
N ARG A 32 -8.77 11.36 2.75
CA ARG A 32 -9.84 12.25 3.25
C ARG A 32 -9.48 12.91 4.57
N ALA A 33 -8.89 12.16 5.50
CA ALA A 33 -8.42 12.72 6.77
C ALA A 33 -7.25 13.70 6.60
N SER A 34 -6.54 13.64 5.47
CA SER A 34 -5.49 14.59 5.10
C SER A 34 -6.03 15.82 4.36
N GLY A 35 -7.36 15.94 4.23
CA GLY A 35 -8.02 17.05 3.55
C GLY A 35 -8.02 16.93 2.02
N LEU A 36 -7.65 15.78 1.47
CA LEU A 36 -7.71 15.52 0.03
C LEU A 36 -9.15 15.19 -0.38
N GLY A 37 -9.56 15.73 -1.53
CA GLY A 37 -10.88 15.45 -2.11
C GLY A 37 -10.95 14.10 -2.82
N ALA A 38 -12.14 13.75 -3.32
CA ALA A 38 -12.40 12.48 -4.00
C ALA A 38 -11.52 12.23 -5.24
N ASP A 39 -10.98 13.28 -5.87
CA ASP A 39 -10.05 13.17 -6.99
C ASP A 39 -8.72 12.46 -6.61
N PHE A 40 -8.42 12.41 -5.31
CA PHE A 40 -7.27 11.71 -4.76
C PHE A 40 -7.64 10.35 -4.15
N ASP A 41 -8.90 9.91 -4.24
CA ASP A 41 -9.26 8.56 -3.80
C ASP A 41 -8.51 7.54 -4.69
N PRO A 42 -7.84 6.53 -4.09
CA PRO A 42 -7.11 5.51 -4.83
C PRO A 42 -8.02 4.74 -5.80
N ARG A 43 -7.48 4.39 -6.97
CA ARG A 43 -8.19 3.54 -7.93
C ARG A 43 -7.84 2.08 -7.69
N PHE A 44 -8.87 1.23 -7.67
CA PHE A 44 -8.73 -0.22 -7.48
C PHE A 44 -7.67 -0.84 -8.41
N ASP A 45 -7.75 -0.57 -9.71
CA ASP A 45 -6.83 -1.16 -10.68
C ASP A 45 -5.37 -0.70 -10.49
N GLU A 46 -5.17 0.53 -10.04
CA GLU A 46 -3.83 1.08 -9.78
C GLU A 46 -3.21 0.44 -8.53
N VAL A 47 -3.96 0.33 -7.44
CA VAL A 47 -3.51 -0.34 -6.21
C VAL A 47 -3.26 -1.84 -6.47
N ARG A 48 -4.15 -2.48 -7.24
CA ARG A 48 -3.99 -3.88 -7.64
C ARG A 48 -2.71 -4.10 -8.44
N LEU A 49 -2.44 -3.25 -9.42
CA LEU A 49 -1.23 -3.32 -10.24
C LEU A 49 0.03 -3.14 -9.39
N GLN A 50 0.03 -2.20 -8.45
CA GLN A 50 1.15 -1.96 -7.53
C GLN A 50 1.51 -3.20 -6.70
N LEU A 51 0.50 -3.94 -6.24
CA LEU A 51 0.67 -5.15 -5.43
C LEU A 51 1.08 -6.37 -6.28
N LEU A 52 0.56 -6.49 -7.50
CA LEU A 52 0.77 -7.68 -8.34
C LEU A 52 2.03 -7.64 -9.19
N SER A 53 2.47 -6.48 -9.65
CA SER A 53 3.46 -6.44 -10.72
C SER A 53 4.59 -5.48 -10.40
N PRO A 54 5.83 -5.99 -10.24
CA PRO A 54 6.97 -5.16 -10.55
C PRO A 54 6.96 -4.89 -12.06
N ASN A 55 7.41 -3.70 -12.47
CA ASN A 55 7.74 -3.45 -13.87
C ASN A 55 9.28 -3.43 -14.04
N ASP A 56 9.76 -3.32 -15.27
CA ASP A 56 11.21 -3.37 -15.54
C ASP A 56 11.98 -2.16 -14.97
N TYR A 57 11.27 -1.11 -14.55
CA TYR A 57 11.81 0.15 -14.08
C TYR A 57 11.53 0.44 -12.60
N PHE A 58 10.52 -0.22 -12.00
CA PHE A 58 10.04 0.03 -10.65
C PHE A 58 9.54 -1.26 -9.99
N THR A 59 9.90 -1.47 -8.74
CA THR A 59 9.26 -2.48 -7.88
C THR A 59 8.75 -1.85 -6.60
N HIS A 60 7.71 -2.46 -6.01
CA HIS A 60 7.08 -1.97 -4.79
C HIS A 60 7.29 -2.96 -3.65
N GLN A 61 7.50 -2.43 -2.45
CA GLN A 61 7.43 -3.19 -1.22
C GLN A 61 6.28 -2.61 -0.39
N THR A 62 5.27 -3.42 -0.07
CA THR A 62 4.13 -2.96 0.72
C THR A 62 4.11 -3.66 2.08
N TRP A 63 3.85 -2.92 3.14
CA TRP A 63 3.62 -3.44 4.48
C TRP A 63 2.23 -3.03 4.97
N ILE A 64 1.48 -3.99 5.50
CA ILE A 64 0.16 -3.78 6.08
C ILE A 64 0.24 -4.10 7.57
N GLY A 65 0.02 -3.08 8.40
CA GLY A 65 -0.06 -3.22 9.85
C GLY A 65 -1.50 -3.39 10.29
N ARG A 66 -1.80 -4.48 11.01
CA ARG A 66 -3.14 -4.80 11.53
C ARG A 66 -3.20 -4.85 13.04
N VAL A 67 -4.36 -4.44 13.57
CA VAL A 67 -4.77 -4.63 14.97
C VAL A 67 -6.20 -5.17 14.95
N ASP A 68 -6.42 -6.32 15.59
CA ASP A 68 -7.71 -7.01 15.65
C ASP A 68 -8.34 -7.24 14.27
N GLY A 69 -7.51 -7.59 13.28
CA GLY A 69 -7.92 -7.83 11.89
C GLY A 69 -8.06 -6.59 11.02
N ALA A 70 -8.16 -5.38 11.59
CA ALA A 70 -8.30 -4.13 10.82
C ALA A 70 -6.94 -3.52 10.45
N ILE A 71 -6.82 -2.95 9.23
CA ILE A 71 -5.65 -2.17 8.83
C ILE A 71 -5.58 -0.88 9.64
N VAL A 72 -4.47 -0.68 10.35
CA VAL A 72 -4.20 0.54 11.12
C VAL A 72 -3.00 1.32 10.60
N ALA A 73 -2.16 0.68 9.78
CA ALA A 73 -1.02 1.32 9.15
C ALA A 73 -0.71 0.66 7.80
N LYS A 74 -0.18 1.46 6.87
CA LYS A 74 0.36 1.00 5.59
C LYS A 74 1.70 1.68 5.34
N GLY A 75 2.68 0.90 4.93
CA GLY A 75 3.94 1.40 4.40
C GLY A 75 4.09 0.97 2.94
N ILE A 76 4.62 1.83 2.09
CA ILE A 76 5.03 1.47 0.74
C ILE A 76 6.39 2.07 0.43
N ALA A 77 7.28 1.27 -0.15
CA ALA A 77 8.54 1.73 -0.71
C ALA A 77 8.49 1.56 -2.23
N TYR A 78 8.75 2.65 -2.96
CA TYR A 78 8.94 2.68 -4.40
C TYR A 78 10.44 2.59 -4.69
N LEU A 79 10.85 1.50 -5.34
CA LEU A 79 12.23 1.24 -5.69
C LEU A 79 12.42 1.50 -7.18
N THR A 80 13.16 2.54 -7.52
CA THR A 80 13.47 2.91 -8.91
C THR A 80 14.70 2.13 -9.39
N LEU A 81 14.59 1.54 -10.59
CA LEU A 81 15.57 0.65 -11.24
C LEU A 81 15.79 -0.70 -10.52
N ARG A 82 15.68 -1.81 -11.27
CA ARG A 82 15.91 -3.18 -10.75
C ARG A 82 17.30 -3.40 -10.14
N ASP A 83 18.24 -2.48 -10.37
CA ASP A 83 19.62 -2.55 -9.85
C ASP A 83 19.77 -2.02 -8.42
N ASN A 84 18.70 -1.52 -7.77
CA ASN A 84 18.64 -1.28 -6.32
C ASN A 84 19.74 -0.34 -5.77
N LEU A 85 20.33 0.53 -6.60
CA LEU A 85 21.65 1.03 -6.23
C LEU A 85 21.71 2.11 -5.15
N ASP A 86 20.71 2.98 -4.89
CA ASP A 86 20.88 3.95 -3.77
C ASP A 86 19.63 4.59 -3.12
N VAL A 87 18.42 4.57 -3.71
CA VAL A 87 17.28 5.37 -3.18
C VAL A 87 15.94 4.64 -3.26
N ALA A 88 15.13 4.80 -2.20
CA ALA A 88 13.74 4.37 -2.14
C ALA A 88 12.85 5.53 -1.67
N ASP A 89 11.76 5.80 -2.37
CA ASP A 89 10.71 6.70 -1.87
C ASP A 89 9.79 5.93 -0.95
N VAL A 90 9.75 6.30 0.32
CA VAL A 90 8.95 5.61 1.34
C VAL A 90 7.78 6.47 1.76
N TRP A 91 6.58 5.89 1.71
CA TRP A 91 5.35 6.50 2.18
C TRP A 91 4.79 5.67 3.32
N CYS A 92 4.45 6.36 4.41
CA CYS A 92 3.88 5.74 5.60
C CYS A 92 2.55 6.43 5.91
N SER A 93 1.54 5.62 6.17
CA SER A 93 0.20 6.07 6.48
C SER A 93 -0.29 5.38 7.74
N VAL A 94 -0.86 6.14 8.66
CA VAL A 94 -1.44 5.65 9.91
C VAL A 94 -2.90 6.08 9.97
N HIS A 95 -3.74 5.17 10.46
CA HIS A 95 -5.15 5.42 10.70
C HIS A 95 -5.32 6.73 11.50
N PRO A 96 -6.15 7.69 11.04
CA PRO A 96 -6.31 9.02 11.63
C PRO A 96 -6.55 9.01 13.14
N GLU A 97 -7.42 8.12 13.62
CA GLU A 97 -7.75 8.00 15.05
C GLU A 97 -6.61 7.42 15.92
N ARG A 98 -5.54 6.92 15.29
CA ARG A 98 -4.38 6.34 15.98
C ARG A 98 -3.11 7.16 15.78
N ARG A 99 -3.23 8.36 15.20
CA ARG A 99 -2.14 9.35 15.14
C ARG A 99 -2.00 9.97 16.53
N GLY A 100 -0.76 10.07 17.01
CA GLY A 100 -0.41 10.74 18.28
C GLY A 100 -0.14 12.21 18.06
#